data_AF-A0A5J4PJN9-F1
#
_entry.id   AF-A0A5J4PJN9-F1
#
_cell.length_a   1.000
_cell.length_b   1.000
_cell.length_c   1.000
_cell.angle_alpha   90.00
_cell.angle_beta   90.00
_cell.angle_gamma   90.00
#
_symmetry.space_group_name_H-M   'P 1'
#
loop_
_entity.id
_entity.type
_entity.pdbx_description
1 polymer ?
#
loop_
_entity_poly.entity_id
_entity_poly.type
_entity_poly.pdbx_seq_one_letter_code
_entity_poly.pdbx_strand_id
1 'polypeptide(L)' 'MEDQNAKETVKQIFTEYLKAHGHRKTPERFVILDTIYSIDGHFDIETLYSRMADQKKFRVS' A
#
# COMPACT_ATOMS: atom_id res chain seq x y z
N MET A 1 -10.15 -16.29 -3.80
CA MET A 1 -10.20 -15.71 -5.17
C MET A 1 -10.80 -14.30 -5.17
N GLU A 2 -11.50 -13.88 -4.10
CA GLU A 2 -12.09 -12.54 -3.98
C GLU A 2 -11.08 -11.41 -3.66
N ASP A 3 -10.03 -11.68 -2.87
CA ASP A 3 -9.07 -10.63 -2.46
C ASP A 3 -8.23 -10.01 -3.58
N GLN A 4 -7.92 -10.78 -4.63
CA GLN A 4 -7.12 -10.27 -5.75
C GLN A 4 -7.85 -9.17 -6.51
N ASN A 5 -9.18 -9.29 -6.61
CA ASN A 5 -10.01 -8.32 -7.30
C ASN A 5 -10.15 -7.02 -6.48
N ALA A 6 -10.20 -7.14 -5.15
CA ALA A 6 -10.23 -6.00 -4.24
C ALA A 6 -8.93 -5.19 -4.30
N LYS A 7 -7.77 -5.86 -4.25
CA LYS A 7 -6.46 -5.19 -4.35
C LYS A 7 -6.28 -4.42 -5.66
N GLU A 8 -6.70 -5.00 -6.78
CA GLU A 8 -6.62 -4.35 -8.08
C GLU A 8 -7.55 -3.12 -8.16
N THR A 9 -8.79 -3.28 -7.72
CA THR A 9 -9.77 -2.18 -7.69
C THR A 9 -9.27 -1.00 -6.84
N VAL A 10 -8.78 -1.27 -5.64
CA VAL A 10 -8.25 -0.23 -4.75
C VAL A 10 -7.02 0.44 -5.36
N LYS A 11 -6.13 -0.32 -5.99
CA LYS A 11 -4.96 0.23 -6.69
C LYS A 11 -5.38 1.19 -7.80
N GLN A 12 -6.43 0.88 -8.55
CA GLN A 12 -6.98 1.78 -9.57
C GLN A 12 -7.55 3.06 -8.93
N ILE A 13 -8.38 2.94 -7.89
CA ILE A 13 -8.95 4.08 -7.15
C ILE A 13 -7.84 5.00 -6.63
N PHE A 14 -6.84 4.43 -5.96
CA PHE A 14 -5.72 5.20 -5.42
C PHE A 14 -4.88 5.87 -6.53
N THR A 15 -4.69 5.18 -7.66
CA THR A 15 -3.96 5.72 -8.81
C THR A 15 -4.67 6.94 -9.42
N GLU A 16 -5.99 6.89 -9.56
CA GLU A 16 -6.79 8.02 -10.04
C GLU A 16 -6.84 9.16 -9.02
N TYR A 17 -6.92 8.84 -7.72
CA TYR A 17 -6.80 9.84 -6.66
C TYR A 17 -5.48 10.62 -6.76
N LEU A 18 -4.34 9.92 -6.86
CA LEU A 18 -3.03 10.57 -6.98
C LEU A 18 -2.96 11.45 -8.23
N LYS A 19 -3.47 10.97 -9.36
CA LYS A 19 -3.50 11.71 -10.63
C LYS A 19 -4.35 12.97 -10.53
N ALA A 20 -5.56 12.88 -9.98
CA ALA A 20 -6.47 14.01 -9.82
C ALA A 20 -5.88 15.12 -8.94
N HIS A 21 -5.03 14.77 -7.98
CA HIS A 21 -4.39 15.70 -7.06
C HIS A 21 -2.94 16.07 -7.45
N GLY A 22 -2.47 15.66 -8.62
CA GLY A 22 -1.11 15.94 -9.09
C GLY A 22 0.00 15.29 -8.24
N HIS A 23 -0.34 14.25 -7.46
CA HIS A 23 0.62 13.54 -6.62
C HIS A 23 1.41 12.50 -7.42
N ARG A 24 2.68 12.34 -7.05
CA ARG A 24 3.57 11.35 -7.69
C ARG A 24 3.10 9.93 -7.35
N LYS A 25 3.09 9.07 -8.37
CA LYS A 25 2.87 7.62 -8.26
C LYS A 25 4.19 6.95 -7.91
N THR A 26 4.58 7.00 -6.65
CA THR A 26 5.86 6.44 -6.20
C THR A 26 5.69 4.98 -5.74
N PRO A 27 6.70 4.12 -5.92
CA PRO A 27 6.63 2.73 -5.46
C PRO A 27 6.28 2.62 -3.98
N GLU A 28 6.80 3.53 -3.15
CA GLU A 28 6.60 3.54 -1.71
C GLU A 28 5.11 3.62 -1.34
N ARG A 29 4.35 4.46 -2.03
CA ARG A 29 2.91 4.60 -1.81
C ARG A 29 2.15 3.32 -2.14
N PHE A 30 2.57 2.58 -3.18
CA PHE A 30 1.92 1.34 -3.57
C PHE A 30 2.32 0.15 -2.70
N VAL A 31 3.53 0.15 -2.15
CA VAL A 31 3.89 -0.86 -1.17
C VAL A 31 3.13 -0.64 0.14
N ILE A 32 3.00 0.61 0.62
CA ILE A 32 2.13 0.90 1.78
C ILE A 32 0.71 0.38 1.53
N LEU A 33 0.14 0.67 0.35
CA LEU A 33 -1.19 0.19 -0.01
C LEU A 33 -1.30 -1.34 0.00
N ASP A 34 -0.34 -2.06 -0.59
CA ASP A 34 -0.34 -3.52 -0.56
C ASP A 34 -0.15 -4.08 0.85
N THR A 35 0.70 -3.44 1.67
CA THR A 35 0.93 -3.86 3.05
C THR A 35 -0.32 -3.70 3.91
N ILE A 36 -1.01 -2.55 3.88
CA ILE A 36 -2.21 -2.33 4.71
C ILE A 36 -3.36 -3.25 4.30
N TYR A 37 -3.50 -3.57 3.01
CA TYR A 37 -4.49 -4.54 2.51
C TYR A 37 -4.07 -6.00 2.72
N SER A 38 -2.90 -6.25 3.30
CA SER A 38 -2.43 -7.58 3.70
C SER A 38 -2.38 -7.74 5.22
N ILE A 39 -2.78 -6.72 5.99
CA ILE A 39 -2.91 -6.79 7.44
C ILE A 39 -4.39 -7.01 7.77
N ASP A 40 -4.67 -8.12 8.43
CA ASP A 40 -6.01 -8.38 8.96
C ASP A 40 -6.22 -7.58 10.25
N GLY A 41 -7.25 -6.74 10.27
CA GLY A 41 -7.64 -5.95 11.44
C GLY A 41 -6.94 -4.59 11.55
N HIS A 42 -7.03 -4.00 12.75
CA HIS A 42 -6.44 -2.69 13.02
C HIS A 42 -4.93 -2.83 13.21
N PHE A 43 -4.18 -1.83 12.74
CA PHE A 43 -2.74 -1.73 12.93
C PHE A 43 -2.36 -0.33 13.40
N ASP A 44 -1.23 -0.24 14.08
CA ASP A 44 -0.55 1.01 14.39
C ASP A 44 0.63 1.26 13.44
N ILE A 45 1.26 2.42 13.58
CA ILE A 45 2.37 2.82 12.72
C ILE A 45 3.60 1.92 12.88
N GLU A 46 3.84 1.42 14.09
CA GLU A 46 4.96 0.50 14.39
C GLU A 46 4.77 -0.84 13.69
N THR A 47 3.56 -1.41 13.77
CA THR A 47 3.18 -2.65 13.08
C THR A 47 3.34 -2.50 11.57
N LEU A 48 2.86 -1.39 10.99
CA LEU A 48 3.02 -1.12 9.57
C LEU A 48 4.50 -1.05 9.18
N TYR A 49 5.32 -0.33 9.95
CA TYR A 49 6.75 -0.20 9.70
C TYR A 49 7.47 -1.55 9.75
N SER A 50 7.23 -2.37 10.80
CA SER A 50 7.79 -3.72 10.89
C SER A 50 7.40 -4.60 9.70
N ARG A 51 6.13 -4.59 9.30
CA ARG A 51 5.64 -5.36 8.14
C ARG A 51 6.30 -4.93 6.83
N MET A 52 6.52 -3.64 6.63
CA MET A 52 7.20 -3.11 5.44
C MET A 52 8.69 -3.49 5.41
N ALA A 53 9.35 -3.50 6.58
CA ALA A 53 10.74 -3.92 6.73
C ALA A 53 10.92 -5.42 6.42
N ASP A 54 10.02 -6.27 6.94
CA ASP A 54 10.05 -7.72 6.75
C ASP A 54 9.82 -8.12 5.28
N GLN A 55 9.01 -7.35 4.54
CA GLN A 55 8.74 -7.59 3.12
C GLN A 55 9.94 -7.28 2.20
N LYS A 56 11.09 -6.84 2.73
CA LYS A 56 12.35 -6.54 2.01
C LYS A 56 12.22 -5.60 0.79
N LYS A 57 11.08 -4.90 0.64
CA LYS A 57 10.79 -3.98 -0.48
C LYS A 57 11.19 -2.53 -0.20
N PHE A 58 11.75 -2.26 0.97
CA PHE A 58 12.21 -0.93 1.35
C PHE A 58 13.62 -0.93 1.92
N ARG A 59 14.48 -0.14 1.28
CA ARG A 59 15.43 0.71 2.00
C ARG A 59 14.83 2.11 1.93
N VAL A 60 14.15 2.53 3.00
CA VAL A 60 13.77 3.93 3.13
C VAL A 60 15.08 4.71 3.22
N SER A 61 15.37 5.55 2.23
CA SER A 61 16.51 6.48 2.25
C SER A 61 16.09 7.82 2.83
#